data_AF-A0A8T4TF69-F1
#
_entry.id   AF-A0A8T4TF69-F1
#
_cell.length_a   1.000
_cell.length_b   1.000
_cell.length_c   1.000
_cell.angle_alpha   90.00
_cell.angle_beta   90.00
_cell.angle_gamma   90.00
#
_symmetry.space_group_name_H-M   'P 1'
#
loop_
_entity.id
_entity.type
_entity.pdbx_description
1 polymer ?
#
loop_
_entity_poly.entity_id
_entity_poly.type
_entity_poly.pdbx_seq_one_letter_code
_entity_poly.pdbx_strand_id
1 'polypeptide(L)'
;MASIKLIQEAPISLSELKEKLSEIETRDKELSFRANKVKDHLNKLVRLDKKSASELKEKLISLDVPRLKDRQIIKIVDILPEDLEDLRAVFTGEVTTITQENMEKIVGAVKPFVQKSKPKK
;
A
#
# COMPACT_ATOMS: atom_id res chain seq x y z
N MET A 1 -34.89 1.60 -8.61
CA MET A 1 -33.46 1.29 -8.37
C MET A 1 -33.04 2.06 -7.13
N ALA A 2 -32.49 1.39 -6.11
CA ALA A 2 -31.99 2.10 -4.94
C ALA A 2 -30.88 3.06 -5.39
N SER A 3 -31.04 4.36 -5.10
CA SER A 3 -30.02 5.36 -5.39
C SER A 3 -28.88 5.19 -4.38
N ILE A 4 -27.88 4.39 -4.73
CA ILE A 4 -26.66 4.26 -3.92
C ILE A 4 -25.91 5.59 -4.03
N LYS A 5 -25.73 6.27 -2.89
CA LYS A 5 -24.94 7.50 -2.79
C LYS A 5 -23.60 7.17 -2.13
N LEU A 6 -22.50 7.52 -2.80
CA LEU A 6 -21.16 7.40 -2.22
C LEU A 6 -20.99 8.45 -1.12
N ILE A 7 -20.75 8.00 0.11
CA ILE A 7 -20.50 8.88 1.26
C ILE A 7 -18.99 9.16 1.40
N GLN A 8 -18.18 8.10 1.28
CA GLN A 8 -16.74 8.17 1.45
C GLN A 8 -16.07 7.04 0.67
N GLU A 9 -14.88 7.31 0.14
CA GLU A 9 -13.97 6.31 -0.40
C GLU A 9 -12.56 6.56 0.14
N ALA A 10 -11.82 5.49 0.37
CA ALA A 10 -10.42 5.55 0.77
C ALA A 10 -9.66 4.37 0.16
N PRO A 11 -8.44 4.60 -0.35
CA PRO A 11 -7.60 3.52 -0.84
C PRO A 11 -7.12 2.65 0.33
N ILE A 12 -7.02 1.34 0.08
CA ILE A 12 -6.50 0.36 1.04
C ILE A 12 -5.25 -0.31 0.47
N SER A 13 -4.31 -0.68 1.34
CA SER A 13 -3.09 -1.40 0.94
C SER A 13 -3.36 -2.87 0.63
N LEU A 14 -2.42 -3.53 -0.07
CA LEU A 14 -2.48 -4.97 -0.31
C LEU A 14 -2.47 -5.76 1.02
N SER A 15 -1.72 -5.28 2.02
CA SER A 15 -1.69 -5.88 3.36
C SER A 15 -3.04 -5.78 4.07
N GLU A 16 -3.69 -4.61 4.01
CA GLU A 16 -5.04 -4.42 4.55
C GLU A 16 -6.08 -5.26 3.81
N LEU A 17 -5.99 -5.34 2.48
CA LEU A 17 -6.89 -6.16 1.67
C LEU A 17 -6.74 -7.65 2.00
N LYS A 18 -5.52 -8.13 2.23
CA LYS A 18 -5.26 -9.53 2.61
C LYS A 18 -5.96 -9.90 3.91
N GLU A 19 -5.89 -9.04 4.92
CA GLU A 19 -6.63 -9.28 6.17
C GLU A 19 -8.15 -9.21 5.97
N LYS A 20 -8.67 -8.19 5.29
CA LYS A 20 -10.11 -8.09 4.99
C LYS A 20 -10.64 -9.32 4.26
N LEU A 21 -9.85 -9.85 3.32
CA LEU A 21 -10.23 -11.06 2.57
C LEU A 21 -10.27 -12.30 3.48
N SER A 22 -9.35 -12.39 4.45
CA SER A 22 -9.34 -13.48 5.44
C SER A 22 -10.52 -13.39 6.43
N GLU A 23 -10.93 -12.18 6.81
CA GLU A 23 -12.14 -11.95 7.62
C GLU A 23 -13.40 -12.40 6.87
N ILE A 24 -13.49 -12.06 5.57
CA ILE A 24 -14.60 -12.49 4.70
C ILE A 24 -14.63 -14.01 4.56
N GLU A 25 -13.49 -14.64 4.30
CA GLU A 25 -13.40 -16.11 4.20
C GLU A 25 -13.82 -16.80 5.50
N THR A 26 -13.43 -16.25 6.66
CA THR A 26 -13.81 -16.80 7.97
C THR A 26 -15.32 -16.67 8.21
N ARG A 27 -15.92 -15.53 7.83
CA ARG A 27 -17.35 -15.26 7.99
C ARG A 27 -18.21 -16.11 7.06
N ASP A 28 -17.83 -16.19 5.79
CA ASP A 28 -18.63 -16.78 4.71
C ASP A 28 -18.24 -18.24 4.42
N LYS A 29 -17.19 -18.76 5.08
CA LYS A 29 -16.57 -20.10 4.94
C LYS A 29 -15.90 -20.37 3.60
N GLU A 30 -16.42 -19.81 2.51
CA GLU A 30 -15.85 -19.95 1.18
C GLU A 30 -15.75 -18.61 0.46
N LEU A 31 -14.62 -18.42 -0.24
CA LEU A 31 -14.43 -17.30 -1.14
C LEU A 31 -14.95 -17.63 -2.54
N SER A 32 -15.47 -16.62 -3.23
CA SER A 32 -15.79 -16.73 -4.66
C SER A 32 -14.53 -17.04 -5.49
N PHE A 33 -14.72 -17.56 -6.71
CA PHE A 33 -13.61 -17.83 -7.64
C PHE A 33 -12.66 -16.63 -7.83
N ARG A 34 -13.22 -15.42 -8.01
CA ARG A 34 -12.43 -14.19 -8.17
C ARG A 34 -11.70 -13.82 -6.89
N ALA A 35 -12.36 -13.94 -5.73
CA ALA A 35 -11.74 -13.67 -4.44
C ALA A 35 -10.58 -14.64 -4.16
N ASN A 36 -10.70 -15.93 -4.54
CA ASN A 36 -9.59 -16.88 -4.45
C ASN A 36 -8.39 -16.47 -5.32
N LYS A 37 -8.62 -15.99 -6.55
CA LYS A 37 -7.52 -15.46 -7.39
C LYS A 37 -6.85 -14.24 -6.79
N VAL A 38 -7.61 -13.37 -6.13
CA VAL A 38 -7.06 -12.22 -5.39
C VAL A 38 -6.25 -12.71 -4.19
N LYS A 39 -6.74 -13.69 -3.44
CA LYS A 39 -5.99 -14.31 -2.32
C LYS A 39 -4.64 -14.86 -2.78
N ASP A 40 -4.61 -15.60 -3.90
CA ASP A 40 -3.37 -16.13 -4.49
C ASP A 40 -2.39 -15.01 -4.86
N HIS A 41 -2.89 -13.92 -5.43
CA HIS A 41 -2.09 -12.75 -5.78
C HIS A 41 -1.51 -12.07 -4.54
N LEU A 42 -2.33 -11.85 -3.51
CA LEU A 42 -1.92 -11.23 -2.26
C LEU A 42 -0.88 -12.08 -1.51
N ASN A 43 -1.00 -13.40 -1.55
CA ASN A 43 -0.01 -14.28 -0.95
C ASN A 43 1.39 -14.18 -1.58
N LYS A 44 1.46 -13.77 -2.85
CA LYS A 44 2.74 -13.62 -3.58
C LYS A 44 3.33 -12.22 -3.50
N LEU A 45 2.48 -11.20 -3.46
CA LEU A 45 2.94 -9.80 -3.56
C LEU A 45 3.00 -9.05 -2.24
N VAL A 46 2.25 -9.47 -1.21
CA VAL A 46 2.26 -8.77 0.08
C VAL A 46 3.61 -8.96 0.75
N ARG A 47 4.34 -7.86 0.89
CA ARG A 47 5.69 -7.80 1.48
C ARG A 47 5.69 -7.42 2.97
N LEU A 48 4.66 -6.72 3.43
CA LEU A 48 4.50 -6.30 4.82
C LEU A 48 3.25 -6.93 5.44
N ASP A 49 3.31 -7.23 6.73
CA ASP A 49 2.11 -7.45 7.52
C ASP A 49 1.32 -6.13 7.67
N LYS A 50 0.03 -6.20 8.02
CA LYS A 50 -0.81 -5.00 8.14
C LYS A 50 -0.25 -4.01 9.14
N LYS A 51 0.34 -4.49 10.24
CA LYS A 51 0.93 -3.62 11.26
C LYS A 51 2.07 -2.80 10.67
N SER A 52 3.05 -3.42 10.01
CA SER A 52 4.16 -2.68 9.40
C SER A 52 3.69 -1.79 8.24
N ALA A 53 2.69 -2.23 7.46
CA ALA A 53 2.11 -1.42 6.40
C ALA A 53 1.42 -0.15 6.96
N SER A 54 0.70 -0.29 8.07
CA SER A 54 0.03 0.83 8.76
C SER A 54 1.06 1.79 9.36
N GLU A 55 2.10 1.26 10.02
CA GLU A 55 3.21 2.07 10.55
C GLU A 55 3.93 2.87 9.45
N LEU A 56 4.16 2.26 8.28
CA LEU A 56 4.77 2.96 7.13
C LEU A 56 3.84 4.03 6.57
N LYS A 57 2.55 3.72 6.41
CA LYS A 57 1.54 4.69 5.95
C LYS A 57 1.52 5.93 6.85
N GLU A 58 1.45 5.74 8.17
CA GLU A 58 1.45 6.84 9.15
C GLU A 58 2.74 7.67 9.09
N LYS A 59 3.90 7.00 8.95
CA LYS A 59 5.17 7.71 8.76
C LYS A 59 5.18 8.56 7.50
N LEU A 60 4.69 8.04 6.38
CA LEU A 60 4.61 8.78 5.12
C LEU A 60 3.67 9.99 5.20
N ILE A 61 2.52 9.85 5.87
CA ILE A 61 1.60 10.96 6.15
C ILE A 61 2.30 12.03 6.99
N SER A 62 3.05 11.61 8.01
CA SER A 62 3.75 12.51 8.93
C SER A 62 4.90 13.29 8.30
N LEU A 63 5.35 12.91 7.10
CA LEU A 63 6.36 13.69 6.35
C LEU A 63 5.77 14.98 5.75
N ASP A 64 4.44 15.13 5.73
CA ASP A 64 3.71 16.29 5.20
C ASP A 64 4.24 16.73 3.82
N VAL A 65 4.47 15.76 2.93
CA VAL A 65 5.00 16.01 1.60
C VAL A 65 3.94 16.72 0.76
N PRO A 66 4.22 17.94 0.26
CA PRO A 66 3.24 18.69 -0.53
C PRO A 66 2.79 17.90 -1.75
N ARG A 67 1.47 17.92 -2.01
CA ARG A 67 0.81 17.28 -3.16
C ARG A 67 0.82 15.75 -3.16
N LEU A 68 1.40 15.10 -2.14
CA LEU A 68 1.35 13.65 -1.99
C LEU A 68 -0.06 13.23 -1.53
N LYS A 69 -0.76 12.46 -2.35
CA LYS A 69 -2.14 12.02 -2.12
C LYS A 69 -2.18 10.63 -1.48
N ASP A 70 -3.28 10.30 -0.78
CA ASP A 70 -3.48 9.00 -0.12
C ASP A 70 -3.24 7.80 -1.04
N ARG A 71 -3.72 7.85 -2.29
CA ARG A 71 -3.52 6.78 -3.29
C ARG A 71 -2.03 6.53 -3.55
N GLN A 72 -1.23 7.58 -3.57
CA GLN A 72 0.20 7.50 -3.80
C GLN A 72 0.92 6.94 -2.57
N ILE A 73 0.50 7.36 -1.37
CA ILE A 73 1.01 6.82 -0.10
C ILE A 73 0.80 5.31 -0.05
N ILE A 74 -0.42 4.85 -0.36
CA ILE A 74 -0.72 3.42 -0.43
C ILE A 74 0.15 2.71 -1.47
N LYS A 75 0.37 3.32 -2.64
CA LYS A 75 1.23 2.73 -3.67
C LYS A 75 2.68 2.59 -3.21
N ILE A 76 3.21 3.57 -2.47
CA ILE A 76 4.55 3.48 -1.87
C ILE A 76 4.61 2.34 -0.84
N VAL A 77 3.57 2.19 -0.01
CA VAL A 77 3.47 1.10 0.98
C VAL A 77 3.45 -0.27 0.29
N ASP A 78 2.73 -0.41 -0.83
CA ASP A 78 2.61 -1.67 -1.55
C ASP A 78 3.88 -2.04 -2.35
N ILE A 79 4.54 -1.05 -2.96
CA ILE A 79 5.71 -1.27 -3.82
C ILE A 79 7.01 -1.36 -3.00
N LEU A 80 7.12 -0.59 -1.92
CA LEU A 80 8.34 -0.44 -1.11
C LEU A 80 9.56 -0.04 -1.95
N PRO A 81 9.56 1.17 -2.55
CA PRO A 81 10.70 1.65 -3.33
C PRO A 81 11.98 1.73 -2.45
N GLU A 82 13.07 1.11 -2.90
CA GLU A 82 14.32 1.03 -2.12
C GLU A 82 15.22 2.27 -2.36
N ASP A 83 15.07 2.89 -3.52
CA ASP A 83 15.84 4.05 -3.95
C ASP A 83 15.00 5.11 -4.70
N LEU A 84 15.67 6.17 -5.16
CA LEU A 84 15.03 7.27 -5.89
C LEU A 84 14.54 6.86 -7.28
N GLU A 85 15.16 5.86 -7.91
CA GLU A 85 14.75 5.39 -9.24
C GLU A 85 13.45 4.59 -9.13
N ASP A 86 13.35 3.71 -8.15
CA ASP A 86 12.12 3.00 -7.80
C ASP A 86 10.99 3.98 -7.49
N LEU A 87 11.27 5.00 -6.67
CA LEU A 87 10.25 5.98 -6.30
C LEU A 87 9.78 6.80 -7.51
N ARG A 88 10.69 7.16 -8.43
CA ARG A 88 10.32 7.81 -9.70
C ARG A 88 9.47 6.89 -10.58
N ALA A 89 9.78 5.60 -10.60
CA ALA A 89 8.97 4.61 -11.32
C ALA A 89 7.55 4.54 -10.74
N VAL A 90 7.39 4.61 -9.41
CA VAL A 90 6.06 4.66 -8.76
C VAL A 90 5.23 5.86 -9.24
N PHE A 91 5.86 7.01 -9.45
CA PHE A 91 5.20 8.26 -9.88
C PHE A 91 5.11 8.45 -11.39
N THR A 92 5.57 7.48 -12.19
CA THR A 92 5.54 7.62 -13.66
C THR A 92 4.11 7.72 -14.16
N GLY A 93 3.80 8.80 -14.89
CA GLY A 93 2.46 9.09 -15.41
C GLY A 93 1.53 9.81 -14.42
N GLU A 94 2.02 10.17 -13.24
CA GLU A 94 1.26 10.99 -12.29
C GLU A 94 1.58 12.49 -12.46
N VAL A 95 0.58 13.34 -12.28
CA VAL A 95 0.70 14.82 -12.39
C VAL A 95 1.35 15.47 -11.16
N THR A 96 1.84 14.67 -10.21
CA THR A 96 2.34 15.16 -8.93
C THR A 96 3.84 15.44 -9.02
N THR A 97 4.21 16.70 -8.82
CA THR A 97 5.61 17.13 -8.74
C THR A 97 6.09 17.08 -7.29
N ILE A 98 7.03 16.20 -6.99
CA ILE A 98 7.67 16.08 -5.67
C ILE A 98 9.13 16.54 -5.80
N THR A 99 9.60 17.38 -4.87
CA THR A 99 10.99 17.84 -4.84
C THR A 99 11.94 16.69 -4.53
N GLN A 100 13.19 16.79 -4.97
CA GLN A 100 14.19 15.75 -4.69
C GLN A 100 14.38 15.53 -3.18
N GLU A 101 14.43 16.60 -2.38
CA GLU A 101 14.53 16.51 -0.93
C GLU A 101 13.37 15.68 -0.31
N ASN A 102 12.15 15.88 -0.80
CA ASN A 102 11.00 15.12 -0.32
C ASN A 102 11.01 13.67 -0.81
N MET A 103 11.50 13.40 -2.01
CA MET A 103 11.72 12.03 -2.49
C MET A 103 12.74 11.29 -1.61
N GLU A 104 13.83 11.95 -1.21
CA GLU A 104 14.83 11.39 -0.30
C GLU A 104 14.25 11.09 1.09
N LYS A 105 13.39 11.97 1.63
CA LYS A 105 12.65 11.72 2.88
C LYS A 105 11.73 10.50 2.77
N ILE A 106 11.01 10.34 1.66
CA ILE A 106 10.13 9.19 1.42
C ILE A 106 10.94 7.89 1.39
N VAL A 107 12.01 7.84 0.58
CA VAL A 107 12.89 6.66 0.50
C VAL A 107 13.50 6.34 1.88
N GLY A 108 13.92 7.37 2.62
CA GLY A 108 14.42 7.23 3.98
C GLY A 108 13.39 6.59 4.94
N ALA A 109 12.12 6.96 4.81
CA ALA A 109 11.04 6.37 5.62
C ALA A 109 10.74 4.91 5.24
N VAL A 110 10.92 4.52 3.97
CA VAL A 110 10.65 3.17 3.47
C VAL A 110 11.76 2.17 3.82
N LYS A 111 13.03 2.59 3.79
CA LYS A 111 14.21 1.73 4.01
C LYS A 111 14.12 0.76 5.21
N PRO A 112 13.67 1.18 6.42
CA PRO A 112 13.56 0.27 7.56
C PRO A 112 12.55 -0.88 7.37
N PHE A 113 11.57 -0.72 6.48
CA PHE A 113 10.52 -1.70 6.23
C PHE A 113 10.90 -2.72 5.16
N VAL A 114 11.77 -2.34 4.21
CA VAL A 114 12.34 -3.25 3.21
C VAL A 114 13.10 -4.38 3.90
N GLN A 115 13.89 -4.08 4.94
CA GLN A 115 14.64 -5.09 5.70
C GLN A 115 13.73 -6.06 6.45
N LYS A 116 12.55 -5.60 6.91
CA LYS A 116 11.54 -6.44 7.57
C LYS A 116 10.80 -7.36 6.60
N SER A 117 10.73 -7.01 5.32
CA SER A 117 10.04 -7.80 4.29
C SER A 117 10.85 -8.98 3.71
N LYS A 118 12.17 -9.02 3.92
CA LYS A 118 13.00 -10.13 3.42
C LYS A 118 12.72 -11.38 4.26
N PRO A 119 12.53 -12.56 3.64
CA PRO A 119 12.39 -13.79 4.40
C PRO A 119 13.61 -13.96 5.31
N LYS A 120 13.37 -14.19 6.61
CA LYS A 120 14.45 -14.57 7.54
C LYS A 120 15.13 -15.81 6.95
N LYS A 121 16.41 -15.67 6.61
CA LYS A 121 17.25 -16.81 6.22
C LYS A 121 17.32 -17.84 7.34
#